data_AF-A0A7X2NK78-F1
#
_entry.id   AF-A0A7X2NK78-F1
#
_cell.length_a   1.000
_cell.length_b   1.000
_cell.length_c   1.000
_cell.angle_alpha   90.00
_cell.angle_beta   90.00
_cell.angle_gamma   90.00
#
_symmetry.space_group_name_H-M   'P 1'
#
loop_
_entity.id
_entity.type
_entity.pdbx_description
1 polymer ?
#
loop_
_entity_poly.entity_id
_entity_poly.type
_entity_poly.pdbx_seq_one_letter_code
_entity_poly.pdbx_strand_id
1 'polypeptide(L)'
;MAISTRGALINSYKHFFIAVDSFENRLLKGRMFHESMEEAAAFSCLTELVVTLERLFDKLQYPMKSVQQRSFNRKLTEAFPGEIPHEIRNTGKDRKGTLSNFLLQVKYRFYASWQGEVTDLSDGSGISFASLIELMDYLGERLGGIDRERGAGCGRQVGSSSGLCDGRYVIEGNPASPAVEGLPVFVNGYQIKEVIESMAMPFLKGEMNHMIPITLQVAAEGVEFETFIVRVLFKRNGTWQGTIGWREKRIQVSFRSFLEILLLIHEAVNQRELCFGIEADQSNSEI
;
A
#
# COMPACT_ATOMS: atom_id res chain seq x y z
N MET A 1 -42.14 -26.49 0.49
CA MET A 1 -41.74 -25.09 0.73
C MET A 1 -40.22 -25.03 0.63
N ALA A 2 -39.70 -24.30 -0.36
CA ALA A 2 -38.26 -24.13 -0.54
C ALA A 2 -37.81 -22.90 0.25
N ILE A 3 -37.00 -23.10 1.29
CA ILE A 3 -36.36 -22.00 2.03
C ILE A 3 -35.08 -21.66 1.28
N SER A 4 -35.09 -20.51 0.61
CA SER A 4 -33.95 -19.92 -0.06
C SER A 4 -32.94 -19.41 0.98
N THR A 5 -31.96 -20.23 1.35
CA THR A 5 -30.78 -19.78 2.11
C THR A 5 -29.86 -19.00 1.17
N ARG A 6 -30.13 -17.70 0.98
CA ARG A 6 -29.16 -16.79 0.35
C ARG A 6 -27.92 -16.75 1.26
N GLY A 7 -26.79 -17.19 0.70
CA GLY A 7 -25.58 -17.57 1.42
C GLY A 7 -25.02 -16.46 2.30
N ALA A 8 -24.99 -16.72 3.60
CA ALA A 8 -24.01 -16.09 4.46
C ALA A 8 -22.63 -16.55 3.97
N LEU A 9 -21.75 -15.61 3.61
CA LEU A 9 -20.33 -15.91 3.43
C LEU A 9 -19.86 -16.69 4.66
N ILE A 10 -19.29 -17.87 4.43
CA ILE A 10 -18.71 -18.69 5.51
C ILE A 10 -17.74 -17.78 6.27
N ASN A 11 -17.83 -17.76 7.60
CA ASN A 11 -17.13 -16.78 8.43
C ASN A 11 -15.60 -16.74 8.16
N SER A 12 -15.04 -17.84 7.70
CA SER A 12 -13.65 -18.00 7.28
C SER A 12 -13.25 -17.11 6.08
N TYR A 13 -14.16 -16.82 5.15
CA TYR A 13 -13.90 -15.94 3.99
C TYR A 13 -13.69 -14.46 4.36
N LYS A 14 -14.00 -14.08 5.61
CA LYS A 14 -13.81 -12.70 6.09
C LYS A 14 -12.42 -12.45 6.65
N HIS A 15 -11.64 -13.52 6.86
CA HIS A 15 -10.35 -13.44 7.54
C HIS A 15 -9.22 -13.69 6.55
N PHE A 16 -8.20 -12.83 6.63
CA PHE A 16 -7.00 -12.86 5.82
C PHE A 16 -5.85 -13.15 6.77
N PHE A 17 -5.14 -14.23 6.53
CA PHE A 17 -4.01 -14.61 7.35
C PHE A 17 -2.75 -14.03 6.74
N ILE A 18 -2.01 -13.23 7.51
CA ILE A 18 -0.80 -12.55 7.07
C ILE A 18 0.37 -13.13 7.86
N ALA A 19 1.17 -13.95 7.21
CA ALA A 19 2.46 -14.40 7.70
C ALA A 19 3.51 -13.34 7.40
N VAL A 20 4.15 -12.77 8.43
CA VAL A 20 5.23 -11.79 8.25
C VAL A 20 6.56 -12.49 8.42
N ASP A 21 7.42 -12.34 7.43
CA ASP A 21 8.75 -12.96 7.40
C ASP A 21 9.85 -11.97 7.81
N SER A 22 9.74 -10.69 7.45
CA SER A 22 10.68 -9.63 7.86
C SER A 22 9.99 -8.26 7.89
N PHE A 23 10.51 -7.35 8.72
CA PHE A 23 10.09 -5.95 8.81
C PHE A 23 11.28 -4.98 8.95
N GLU A 24 12.44 -5.37 8.41
CA GLU A 24 13.66 -4.55 8.46
C GLU A 24 13.45 -3.22 7.73
N ASN A 25 13.92 -2.09 8.29
CA ASN A 25 13.82 -0.76 7.67
C ASN A 25 12.40 -0.39 7.19
N ARG A 26 11.36 -0.79 7.95
CA ARG A 26 9.93 -0.58 7.62
C ARG A 26 9.43 -1.35 6.39
N LEU A 27 10.20 -2.34 5.96
CA LEU A 27 9.98 -3.06 4.72
C LEU A 27 9.24 -4.37 5.04
N LEU A 28 7.92 -4.31 4.97
CA LEU A 28 7.03 -5.41 5.33
C LEU A 28 7.05 -6.52 4.26
N LYS A 29 7.69 -7.64 4.57
CA LYS A 29 7.80 -8.82 3.70
C LYS A 29 7.10 -10.02 4.32
N GLY A 30 6.43 -10.81 3.49
CA GLY A 30 5.70 -11.97 3.97
C GLY A 30 4.80 -12.61 2.94
N ARG A 31 3.81 -13.36 3.44
CA ARG A 31 2.85 -14.14 2.65
C ARG A 31 1.44 -13.96 3.20
N MET A 32 0.48 -13.81 2.30
CA MET A 32 -0.94 -13.71 2.61
C MET A 32 -1.66 -14.98 2.19
N PHE A 33 -2.54 -15.48 3.06
CA PHE A 33 -3.40 -16.63 2.80
C PHE A 33 -4.86 -16.23 2.95
N HIS A 34 -5.69 -16.76 2.07
CA HIS A 34 -7.13 -16.63 2.11
C HIS A 34 -7.76 -17.90 1.56
N GLU A 35 -8.94 -18.27 2.04
CA GLU A 35 -9.60 -19.53 1.68
C GLU A 35 -9.99 -19.61 0.19
N SER A 36 -10.15 -18.47 -0.48
CA SER A 36 -10.43 -18.43 -1.92
C SER A 36 -9.19 -18.62 -2.80
N MET A 37 -8.00 -18.74 -2.21
CA MET A 37 -6.74 -18.93 -2.91
C MET A 37 -6.21 -20.34 -2.66
N GLU A 38 -5.75 -21.02 -3.73
CA GLU A 38 -5.10 -22.33 -3.61
C GLU A 38 -3.70 -22.23 -3.00
N GLU A 39 -3.03 -21.10 -3.26
CA GLU A 39 -1.65 -20.82 -2.84
C GLU A 39 -1.52 -19.49 -2.11
N ALA A 40 -0.41 -19.33 -1.39
CA ALA A 40 -0.10 -18.10 -0.67
C ALA A 40 0.33 -17.00 -1.65
N ALA A 41 -0.18 -15.78 -1.44
CA ALA A 41 0.31 -14.61 -2.15
C ALA A 41 1.48 -14.00 -1.40
N ALA A 42 2.70 -14.15 -1.92
CA ALA A 42 3.87 -13.45 -1.38
C ALA A 42 3.75 -11.94 -1.61
N PHE A 43 4.31 -11.16 -0.69
CA PHE A 43 4.47 -9.72 -0.84
C PHE A 43 5.85 -9.29 -0.32
N SER A 44 6.45 -8.33 -1.02
CA SER A 44 7.79 -7.79 -0.75
C SER A 44 7.74 -6.42 -0.07
N CYS A 45 6.58 -5.76 -0.08
CA CYS A 45 6.33 -4.51 0.61
C CYS A 45 4.85 -4.35 1.00
N LEU A 46 4.54 -3.35 1.83
CA LEU A 46 3.16 -3.04 2.22
C LEU A 46 2.26 -2.70 1.02
N THR A 47 2.77 -1.95 0.04
CA THR A 47 1.98 -1.53 -1.13
C THR A 47 1.48 -2.74 -1.91
N GLU A 48 2.33 -3.76 -2.07
CA GLU A 48 1.99 -5.02 -2.73
C GLU A 48 0.90 -5.79 -1.97
N LEU A 49 1.03 -5.92 -0.65
CA LEU A 49 -0.01 -6.48 0.21
C LEU A 49 -1.33 -5.73 0.05
N VAL A 50 -1.29 -4.40 0.07
CA VAL A 50 -2.48 -3.54 -0.01
C VAL A 50 -3.20 -3.72 -1.35
N VAL A 51 -2.45 -3.68 -2.45
CA VAL A 51 -2.98 -3.88 -3.80
C VAL A 51 -3.58 -5.27 -3.96
N THR A 52 -2.91 -6.29 -3.42
CA THR A 52 -3.39 -7.68 -3.47
C THR A 52 -4.71 -7.83 -2.72
N LEU A 53 -4.82 -7.26 -1.53
CA LEU A 53 -6.06 -7.23 -0.74
C LEU A 53 -7.18 -6.47 -1.45
N GLU A 54 -6.94 -5.28 -1.99
CA GLU A 54 -7.94 -4.50 -2.76
C GLU A 54 -8.53 -5.31 -3.92
N ARG A 55 -7.66 -6.00 -4.69
CA ARG A 55 -8.11 -6.86 -5.80
C ARG A 55 -8.93 -8.04 -5.30
N LEU A 56 -8.51 -8.65 -4.21
CA LEU A 56 -9.22 -9.79 -3.64
C LEU A 56 -10.60 -9.37 -3.13
N PHE A 57 -10.73 -8.19 -2.50
CA PHE A 57 -12.04 -7.64 -2.11
C PHE A 57 -12.94 -7.37 -3.31
N ASP A 58 -12.39 -6.81 -4.39
CA ASP A 58 -13.15 -6.56 -5.62
C ASP A 58 -13.55 -7.88 -6.31
N LYS A 59 -12.70 -8.91 -6.31
CA LYS A 59 -13.02 -10.26 -6.84
C LYS A 59 -14.10 -10.96 -6.01
N LEU A 60 -14.00 -10.89 -4.68
CA LEU A 60 -14.96 -11.49 -3.75
C LEU A 60 -16.25 -10.66 -3.63
N GLN A 61 -16.27 -9.43 -4.18
CA GLN A 61 -17.32 -8.43 -3.97
C GLN A 61 -17.60 -8.17 -2.47
N TYR A 62 -16.58 -8.35 -1.63
CA TYR A 62 -16.69 -8.21 -0.18
C TYR A 62 -15.32 -7.91 0.47
N PRO A 63 -15.23 -6.91 1.36
CA PRO A 63 -16.22 -5.87 1.60
C PRO A 63 -16.38 -4.96 0.37
N MET A 64 -17.62 -4.51 0.11
CA MET A 64 -17.87 -3.59 -1.01
C MET A 64 -17.29 -2.20 -0.72
N LYS A 65 -16.68 -1.58 -1.72
CA LYS A 65 -16.26 -0.17 -1.67
C LYS A 65 -17.49 0.74 -1.57
N SER A 66 -17.48 1.69 -0.63
CA SER A 66 -18.56 2.69 -0.57
C SER A 66 -18.44 3.77 -1.63
N VAL A 67 -17.29 3.86 -2.28
CA VAL A 67 -16.97 4.87 -3.27
C VAL A 67 -16.11 4.28 -4.38
N GLN A 68 -16.26 4.82 -5.60
CA GLN A 68 -15.42 4.43 -6.73
C GLN A 68 -13.98 4.90 -6.51
N GLN A 69 -13.01 4.05 -6.84
CA GLN A 69 -11.58 4.36 -6.79
C GLN A 69 -11.23 5.52 -7.73
N ARG A 70 -10.35 6.42 -7.28
CA ARG A 70 -9.80 7.50 -8.10
C ARG A 70 -8.70 6.96 -9.02
N SER A 71 -8.54 7.61 -10.17
CA SER A 71 -7.54 7.23 -11.16
C SER A 71 -7.02 8.47 -11.87
N PHE A 72 -5.73 8.45 -12.25
CA PHE A 72 -5.13 9.48 -13.10
C PHE A 72 -5.61 9.36 -14.55
N ASN A 73 -5.94 8.15 -14.99
CA ASN A 73 -6.41 7.89 -16.34
C ASN A 73 -7.61 6.95 -16.38
N ARG A 74 -8.80 7.52 -16.13
CA ARG A 74 -10.05 6.76 -16.10
C ARG A 74 -10.31 5.98 -17.38
N LYS A 75 -9.93 6.52 -18.55
CA LYS A 75 -10.14 5.85 -19.85
C LYS A 75 -9.28 4.59 -19.99
N LEU A 76 -8.01 4.64 -19.56
CA LEU A 76 -7.12 3.47 -19.55
C LEU A 76 -7.58 2.44 -18.51
N THR A 77 -8.00 2.88 -17.32
CA THR A 77 -8.55 1.99 -16.28
C THR A 77 -9.87 1.33 -16.69
N GLU A 78 -10.71 2.01 -17.47
CA GLU A 78 -11.96 1.48 -18.01
C GLU A 78 -11.74 0.60 -19.26
N ALA A 79 -10.70 0.86 -20.07
CA ALA A 79 -10.36 0.09 -21.26
C ALA A 79 -9.63 -1.24 -20.94
N PHE A 80 -8.90 -1.29 -19.83
CA PHE A 80 -8.22 -2.49 -19.33
C PHE A 80 -8.65 -2.81 -17.89
N PRO A 81 -9.90 -3.27 -17.69
CA PRO A 81 -10.41 -3.66 -16.38
C PRO A 81 -9.77 -4.99 -15.95
N GLY A 82 -8.54 -4.94 -15.42
CA GLY A 82 -7.70 -6.10 -15.17
C GLY A 82 -6.94 -6.46 -16.46
N GLU A 83 -5.64 -6.58 -16.47
CA GLU A 83 -4.77 -7.27 -15.53
C GLU A 83 -3.53 -6.39 -15.28
N ILE A 84 -3.30 -5.96 -14.04
CA ILE A 84 -1.96 -5.50 -13.68
C ILE A 84 -1.15 -6.78 -13.45
N PRO A 85 -0.11 -7.06 -14.27
CA PRO A 85 0.61 -8.33 -14.23
C PRO A 85 1.21 -8.53 -12.85
N HIS A 86 0.53 -9.33 -12.04
CA HIS A 86 1.11 -9.81 -10.81
C HIS A 86 1.05 -11.31 -10.90
N GLU A 87 2.18 -11.89 -11.28
CA GLU A 87 2.49 -13.24 -10.91
C GLU A 87 2.33 -13.28 -9.40
N ILE A 88 1.28 -13.96 -8.92
CA ILE A 88 1.25 -14.43 -7.56
C ILE A 88 2.53 -15.26 -7.46
N ARG A 89 3.55 -14.73 -6.78
CA ARG A 89 4.80 -15.45 -6.59
C ARG A 89 4.47 -16.60 -5.65
N ASN A 90 4.20 -17.75 -6.26
CA ASN A 90 3.85 -19.00 -5.63
C ASN A 90 4.96 -19.38 -4.66
N THR A 91 4.66 -19.27 -3.36
CA THR A 91 5.57 -19.69 -2.29
C THR A 91 4.84 -20.69 -1.41
N GLY A 92 5.59 -21.68 -0.91
CA GLY A 92 5.07 -22.92 -0.34
C GLY A 92 4.03 -22.76 0.79
N LYS A 93 3.35 -23.87 1.09
CA LYS A 93 2.17 -23.97 1.99
C LYS A 93 2.40 -23.61 3.46
N ASP A 94 3.60 -23.18 3.86
CA ASP A 94 3.87 -22.90 5.27
C ASP A 94 3.16 -21.62 5.71
N ARG A 95 2.14 -21.81 6.55
CA ARG A 95 1.32 -20.74 7.15
C ARG A 95 2.04 -20.03 8.29
N LYS A 96 3.29 -20.34 8.60
CA LYS A 96 4.03 -19.68 9.67
C LYS A 96 5.02 -18.66 9.09
N GLY A 97 4.78 -17.39 9.42
CA GLY A 97 5.73 -16.31 9.22
C GLY A 97 6.92 -16.44 10.17
N THR A 98 8.09 -16.02 9.71
CA THR A 98 9.35 -16.05 10.48
C THR A 98 9.36 -15.06 11.65
N LEU A 99 8.67 -13.92 11.48
CA LEU A 99 8.63 -12.83 12.45
C LEU A 99 7.36 -12.87 13.30
N SER A 100 6.18 -12.81 12.67
CA SER A 100 4.88 -12.91 13.35
C SER A 100 3.79 -13.34 12.38
N ASN A 101 2.60 -13.65 12.90
CA ASN A 101 1.41 -13.99 12.13
C ASN A 101 0.23 -13.14 12.59
N PHE A 102 -0.50 -12.55 11.66
CA PHE A 102 -1.67 -11.74 11.95
C PHE A 102 -2.91 -12.31 11.28
N LEU A 103 -4.04 -12.16 11.97
CA LEU A 103 -5.36 -12.37 11.40
C LEU A 103 -6.00 -11.01 11.15
N LEU A 104 -6.17 -10.67 9.87
CA LEU A 104 -6.79 -9.42 9.44
C LEU A 104 -8.24 -9.68 9.02
N GLN A 105 -9.17 -8.89 9.53
CA GLN A 105 -10.55 -8.85 9.08
C GLN A 105 -10.92 -7.42 8.69
N VAL A 106 -10.99 -7.13 7.38
CA VAL A 106 -11.57 -5.88 6.90
C VAL A 106 -13.10 -6.02 6.89
N LYS A 107 -13.79 -5.18 7.64
CA LYS A 107 -15.27 -5.17 7.76
C LYS A 107 -15.91 -4.19 6.79
N TYR A 108 -15.30 -3.02 6.63
CA TYR A 108 -15.83 -1.95 5.78
C TYR A 108 -14.73 -1.28 4.96
N ARG A 109 -15.13 -0.74 3.80
CA ARG A 109 -14.29 0.06 2.89
C ARG A 109 -14.85 1.48 2.76
N PHE A 110 -14.99 2.17 3.89
CA PHE A 110 -15.51 3.54 3.95
C PHE A 110 -14.41 4.57 3.78
N TYR A 111 -14.79 5.70 3.18
CA TYR A 111 -13.90 6.85 2.95
C TYR A 111 -12.66 6.51 2.11
N ALA A 112 -12.80 5.54 1.20
CA ALA A 112 -11.70 4.98 0.42
C ALA A 112 -10.54 4.46 1.30
N SER A 113 -10.84 3.95 2.48
CA SER A 113 -9.90 3.37 3.44
C SER A 113 -10.50 2.06 3.98
N TRP A 114 -9.81 1.40 4.90
CA TRP A 114 -10.26 0.16 5.53
C TRP A 114 -10.62 0.35 6.99
N GLN A 115 -11.69 -0.31 7.41
CA GLN A 115 -12.08 -0.43 8.81
C GLN A 115 -12.25 -1.91 9.15
N GLY A 116 -11.76 -2.32 10.30
CA GLY A 116 -11.73 -3.74 10.63
C GLY A 116 -11.08 -4.06 11.95
N GLU A 117 -10.68 -5.32 12.07
CA GLU A 117 -9.95 -5.85 13.22
C GLU A 117 -8.69 -6.54 12.75
N VAL A 118 -7.63 -6.42 13.54
CA VAL A 118 -6.38 -7.14 13.34
C VAL A 118 -5.98 -7.76 14.67
N THR A 119 -5.57 -9.02 14.63
CA THR A 119 -5.13 -9.79 15.81
C THR A 119 -3.75 -10.36 15.53
N ASP A 120 -2.80 -10.11 16.43
CA ASP A 120 -1.52 -10.81 16.48
C ASP A 120 -1.76 -12.22 17.08
N LEU A 121 -1.38 -13.25 16.33
CA LEU A 121 -1.61 -14.63 16.71
C LEU A 121 -0.54 -15.17 17.67
N SER A 122 0.52 -14.40 17.94
CA SER A 122 1.56 -14.78 18.90
C SER A 122 1.09 -14.65 20.35
N ASP A 123 0.39 -13.57 20.68
CA ASP A 123 -0.10 -13.26 22.03
C ASP A 123 -1.65 -13.18 22.11
N GLY A 124 -2.34 -13.25 20.97
CA GLY A 124 -3.80 -13.12 20.87
C GLY A 124 -4.31 -11.69 21.04
N SER A 125 -3.42 -10.70 21.13
CA SER A 125 -3.78 -9.30 21.23
C SER A 125 -4.26 -8.76 19.89
N GLY A 126 -5.15 -7.78 19.89
CA GLY A 126 -5.64 -7.18 18.66
C GLY A 126 -6.27 -5.81 18.88
N ILE A 127 -6.47 -5.10 17.78
CA ILE A 127 -7.16 -3.80 17.77
C ILE A 127 -8.28 -3.80 16.74
N SER A 128 -9.29 -2.96 16.98
CA SER A 128 -10.14 -2.45 15.92
C SER A 128 -9.46 -1.21 15.33
N PHE A 129 -9.41 -1.11 14.01
CA PHE A 129 -8.83 0.03 13.28
C PHE A 129 -9.88 0.72 12.41
N ALA A 130 -9.79 2.05 12.31
CA ALA A 130 -10.69 2.89 11.51
C ALA A 130 -10.08 3.33 10.16
N SER A 131 -8.80 3.07 9.94
CA SER A 131 -8.11 3.40 8.68
C SER A 131 -6.91 2.49 8.40
N LEU A 132 -6.42 2.52 7.16
CA LEU A 132 -5.13 1.90 6.81
C LEU A 132 -3.97 2.44 7.66
N ILE A 133 -3.98 3.72 8.02
CA ILE A 133 -2.93 4.33 8.86
C ILE A 133 -2.88 3.67 10.24
N GLU A 134 -4.04 3.46 10.87
CA GLU A 134 -4.11 2.80 12.18
C GLU A 134 -3.68 1.34 12.11
N LEU A 135 -4.04 0.62 11.04
CA LEU A 135 -3.54 -0.73 10.79
C LEU A 135 -2.01 -0.72 10.64
N MET A 136 -1.46 0.22 9.88
CA MET A 136 -0.02 0.37 9.70
C MET A 136 0.68 0.66 11.01
N ASP A 137 0.17 1.59 11.81
CA ASP A 137 0.74 1.98 13.10
C ASP A 137 0.80 0.77 14.06
N TYR A 138 -0.28 -0.01 14.15
CA TYR A 138 -0.30 -1.24 14.96
C TYR A 138 0.71 -2.29 14.49
N LEU A 139 0.71 -2.60 13.19
CA LEU A 139 1.67 -3.57 12.64
C LEU A 139 3.11 -3.08 12.85
N GLY A 140 3.36 -1.78 12.64
CA GLY A 140 4.69 -1.18 12.78
C GLY A 140 5.20 -1.15 14.22
N GLU A 141 4.30 -0.93 15.20
CA GLU A 141 4.63 -0.99 16.63
C GLU A 141 4.94 -2.43 17.06
N ARG A 142 4.07 -3.38 16.69
CA ARG A 142 4.22 -4.79 17.04
C ARG A 142 5.49 -5.40 16.45
N LEU A 143 5.70 -5.20 15.15
CA LEU A 143 6.85 -5.75 14.45
C LEU A 143 8.16 -5.03 14.82
N GLY A 144 8.11 -3.71 15.03
CA GLY A 144 9.28 -2.94 15.45
C GLY A 144 9.75 -3.24 16.87
N GLY A 145 8.84 -3.65 17.77
CA GLY A 145 9.18 -4.15 19.10
C GLY A 145 9.93 -5.49 19.04
N ILE A 146 9.44 -6.43 18.22
CA ILE A 146 10.03 -7.78 18.09
C ILE A 146 11.46 -7.73 17.54
N ASP A 147 11.73 -6.82 16.59
CA ASP A 147 13.06 -6.63 16.00
C ASP A 147 14.08 -6.11 17.02
N ARG A 148 13.64 -5.23 17.94
CA ARG A 148 14.48 -4.71 19.04
C ARG A 148 14.82 -5.78 20.08
N GLU A 149 13.89 -6.70 20.36
CA GLU A 149 14.10 -7.79 21.33
C GLU A 149 14.99 -8.91 20.77
N ARG A 150 14.89 -9.21 19.46
CA ARG A 150 15.82 -10.12 18.78
C ARG A 150 17.21 -9.49 18.55
N GLY A 151 17.30 -8.16 18.61
CA GLY A 151 18.48 -7.35 18.30
C GLY A 151 19.29 -6.82 19.49
N ALA A 152 19.32 -7.48 20.65
CA ALA A 152 20.25 -7.14 21.75
C ALA A 152 21.73 -7.53 21.44
N GLY A 153 22.14 -7.40 20.18
CA GLY A 153 23.48 -7.70 19.70
C GLY A 153 23.79 -6.89 18.44
N CYS A 154 24.72 -5.94 18.59
CA CYS A 154 25.35 -5.12 17.55
C CYS A 154 24.59 -3.86 17.14
N GLY A 155 24.90 -2.78 17.88
CA GLY A 155 24.91 -1.45 17.29
C GLY A 155 25.89 -1.44 16.11
N ARG A 156 25.35 -1.32 14.89
CA ARG A 156 26.08 -0.74 13.77
C ARG A 156 25.24 0.36 13.19
N GLN A 157 25.86 1.53 13.13
CA GLN A 157 25.50 2.62 12.24
C GLN A 157 25.37 2.01 10.83
N VAL A 158 24.14 1.83 10.36
CA VAL A 158 23.91 1.30 9.00
C VAL A 158 24.11 2.47 8.06
N GLY A 159 25.28 2.51 7.44
CA GLY A 159 25.52 3.31 6.26
C GLY A 159 24.51 2.96 5.17
N SER A 160 24.20 3.97 4.36
CA SER A 160 23.42 3.91 3.12
C SER A 160 23.65 2.60 2.38
N SER A 161 22.80 1.62 2.65
CA SER A 161 22.65 0.43 1.84
C SER A 161 21.21 0.45 1.40
N SER A 162 21.06 0.78 0.12
CA SER A 162 19.86 0.59 -0.66
C SER A 162 19.46 -0.88 -0.53
N GLY A 163 18.67 -1.20 0.50
CA GLY A 163 17.95 -2.45 0.58
C GLY A 163 16.83 -2.39 -0.45
N LEU A 164 17.17 -2.57 -1.73
CA LEU A 164 16.18 -2.69 -2.79
C LEU A 164 15.22 -3.81 -2.38
N CYS A 165 13.92 -3.50 -2.40
CA CYS A 165 12.93 -4.55 -2.43
C CYS A 165 13.03 -5.18 -3.83
N ASP A 166 13.16 -6.49 -3.91
CA ASP A 166 13.27 -7.21 -5.18
C ASP A 166 11.88 -7.42 -5.81
N GLY A 167 11.24 -6.31 -6.20
CA GLY A 167 9.88 -6.31 -6.71
C GLY A 167 9.45 -5.02 -7.40
N ARG A 168 8.60 -5.17 -8.42
CA ARG A 168 7.98 -4.15 -9.29
C ARG A 168 7.26 -2.99 -8.58
N TYR A 169 7.19 -2.99 -7.25
CA TYR A 169 6.37 -2.11 -6.41
C TYR A 169 7.18 -1.22 -5.47
N VAL A 170 8.50 -1.15 -5.68
CA VAL A 170 9.36 -0.20 -4.98
C VAL A 170 8.89 1.22 -5.29
N ILE A 171 8.69 2.01 -4.24
CA ILE A 171 8.42 3.44 -4.37
C ILE A 171 9.62 4.14 -3.76
N GLU A 172 10.65 4.36 -4.57
CA GLU A 172 11.86 5.07 -4.17
C GLU A 172 11.76 6.56 -4.47
N GLY A 173 12.13 7.41 -3.51
CA GLY A 173 12.01 8.83 -3.71
C GLY A 173 12.68 9.72 -2.70
N ASN A 174 12.95 10.94 -3.15
CA ASN A 174 13.36 12.04 -2.30
C ASN A 174 12.15 12.96 -2.08
N PRO A 175 11.79 13.30 -0.83
CA PRO A 175 10.91 14.41 -0.52
C PRO A 175 11.57 15.75 -0.89
N ALA A 176 11.60 16.08 -2.18
CA ALA A 176 12.16 17.32 -2.70
C ALA A 176 11.18 18.48 -2.47
N SER A 177 11.06 18.95 -1.22
CA SER A 177 10.47 20.26 -0.94
C SER A 177 11.57 21.30 -0.83
N PRO A 178 11.52 22.41 -1.59
CA PRO A 178 12.47 23.51 -1.45
C PRO A 178 12.55 24.08 -0.02
N ALA A 179 11.54 23.80 0.82
CA ALA A 179 11.41 24.31 2.17
C ALA A 179 11.93 23.37 3.27
N VAL A 180 12.31 22.12 2.95
CA VAL A 180 12.79 21.15 3.94
C VAL A 180 14.03 20.44 3.40
N GLU A 181 15.22 20.94 3.75
CA GLU A 181 16.49 20.25 3.47
C GLU A 181 16.67 19.04 4.41
N GLY A 182 17.21 17.94 3.88
CA GLY A 182 17.69 16.81 4.69
C GLY A 182 16.66 15.73 5.05
N LEU A 183 15.48 15.70 4.43
CA LEU A 183 14.57 14.58 4.60
C LEU A 183 15.14 13.31 3.94
N PRO A 184 15.04 12.14 4.60
CA PRO A 184 15.62 10.90 4.09
C PRO A 184 14.89 10.42 2.84
N VAL A 185 15.60 9.66 2.00
CA VAL A 185 15.02 8.89 0.90
C VAL A 185 14.01 7.89 1.47
N PHE A 186 12.84 7.79 0.84
CA PHE A 186 11.86 6.73 1.12
C PHE A 186 11.92 5.65 0.05
N VAL A 187 11.51 4.44 0.42
CA VAL A 187 11.58 3.19 -0.38
C VAL A 187 10.24 2.42 -0.36
N ASN A 188 9.40 2.66 0.66
CA ASN A 188 8.17 1.90 0.88
C ASN A 188 7.02 2.74 1.46
N GLY A 189 5.81 2.15 1.49
CA GLY A 189 4.60 2.83 1.97
C GLY A 189 4.65 3.34 3.40
N TYR A 190 5.40 2.71 4.31
CA TYR A 190 5.58 3.21 5.68
C TYR A 190 6.39 4.51 5.69
N GLN A 191 7.47 4.57 4.92
CA GLN A 191 8.30 5.77 4.84
C GLN A 191 7.56 6.92 4.12
N ILE A 192 6.75 6.63 3.10
CA ILE A 192 5.86 7.64 2.50
C ILE A 192 4.90 8.20 3.56
N LYS A 193 4.29 7.33 4.39
CA LYS A 193 3.43 7.77 5.49
C LYS A 193 4.20 8.68 6.45
N GLU A 194 5.39 8.28 6.91
CA GLU A 194 6.22 9.04 7.85
C GLU A 194 6.65 10.41 7.27
N VAL A 195 7.00 10.46 5.99
CA VAL A 195 7.30 11.72 5.27
C VAL A 195 6.07 12.62 5.20
N ILE A 196 4.92 12.10 4.78
CA ILE A 196 3.69 12.89 4.71
C ILE A 196 3.28 13.38 6.10
N GLU A 197 3.40 12.53 7.12
CA GLU A 197 3.09 12.87 8.50
C GLU A 197 3.99 13.99 9.03
N SER A 198 5.30 13.88 8.85
CA SER A 198 6.25 14.89 9.33
C SER A 198 6.04 16.26 8.68
N MET A 199 5.68 16.29 7.38
CA MET A 199 5.50 17.54 6.63
C MET A 199 4.09 18.13 6.76
N ALA A 200 3.04 17.30 6.85
CA ALA A 200 1.66 17.77 6.87
C ALA A 200 1.18 18.16 8.28
N MET A 201 1.66 17.49 9.33
CA MET A 201 1.14 17.71 10.69
C MET A 201 1.33 19.13 11.22
N PRO A 202 2.48 19.81 11.01
CA PRO A 202 2.63 21.20 11.48
C PRO A 202 1.56 22.13 10.91
N PHE A 203 1.25 22.01 9.61
CA PHE A 203 0.15 22.74 8.99
C PHE A 203 -1.21 22.36 9.58
N LEU A 204 -1.50 21.06 9.71
CA LEU A 204 -2.79 20.58 10.23
C LEU A 204 -3.05 20.96 11.69
N LYS A 205 -1.99 21.19 12.48
CA LYS A 205 -2.07 21.67 13.87
C LYS A 205 -2.16 23.19 13.99
N GLY A 206 -2.07 23.93 12.88
CA GLY A 206 -2.04 25.39 12.86
C GLY A 206 -0.69 25.99 13.26
N GLU A 207 0.38 25.19 13.29
CA GLU A 207 1.76 25.65 13.57
C GLU A 207 2.38 26.37 12.35
N MET A 208 1.79 26.17 11.16
CA MET A 208 2.19 26.85 9.92
C MET A 208 1.01 27.58 9.27
N ASN A 209 1.26 28.79 8.77
CA ASN A 209 0.23 29.61 8.12
C ASN A 209 -0.17 29.12 6.72
N HIS A 210 0.66 28.30 6.08
CA HIS A 210 0.44 27.81 4.72
C HIS A 210 0.81 26.34 4.59
N MET A 211 0.06 25.60 3.79
CA MET A 211 0.35 24.20 3.46
C MET A 211 1.53 24.13 2.50
N ILE A 212 2.53 23.33 2.87
CA ILE A 212 3.69 23.00 2.04
C ILE A 212 3.38 21.73 1.24
N PRO A 213 3.46 21.78 -0.10
CA PRO A 213 3.33 20.58 -0.92
C PRO A 213 4.49 19.61 -0.69
N ILE A 214 4.17 18.33 -0.68
CA ILE A 214 5.12 17.23 -0.50
C ILE A 214 5.41 16.67 -1.89
N THR A 215 6.65 16.82 -2.36
CA THR A 215 7.08 16.26 -3.64
C THR A 215 7.60 14.85 -3.41
N LEU A 216 6.95 13.85 -3.97
CA LEU A 216 7.38 12.46 -3.94
C LEU A 216 7.92 12.09 -5.33
N GLN A 217 9.21 11.83 -5.44
CA GLN A 217 9.76 11.18 -6.65
C GLN A 217 9.56 9.67 -6.51
N VAL A 218 9.21 8.95 -7.55
CA VAL A 218 8.88 7.52 -7.49
C VAL A 218 9.35 6.82 -8.76
N ALA A 219 10.11 5.74 -8.63
CA ALA A 219 10.51 4.90 -9.76
C ALA A 219 10.17 3.43 -9.50
N ALA A 220 9.71 2.71 -10.54
CA ALA A 220 9.78 1.25 -10.59
C ALA A 220 11.05 0.82 -11.35
N GLU A 221 11.54 -0.38 -11.05
CA GLU A 221 12.79 -0.97 -11.57
C GLU A 221 13.12 -0.56 -13.02
N GLY A 222 14.23 0.17 -13.20
CA GLY A 222 14.76 0.56 -14.52
C GLY A 222 14.09 1.78 -15.17
N VAL A 223 13.12 2.43 -14.52
CA VAL A 223 12.37 3.57 -15.05
C VAL A 223 12.88 4.90 -14.46
N GLU A 224 12.82 5.98 -15.25
CA GLU A 224 13.03 7.35 -14.73
C GLU A 224 11.99 7.71 -13.66
N PHE A 225 12.43 8.42 -12.61
CA PHE A 225 11.56 8.91 -11.54
C PHE A 225 10.38 9.71 -12.08
N GLU A 226 9.19 9.30 -11.69
CA GLU A 226 7.96 10.07 -11.79
C GLU A 226 7.80 10.97 -10.57
N THR A 227 7.25 12.16 -10.74
CA THR A 227 7.10 13.12 -9.65
C THR A 227 5.64 13.37 -9.33
N PHE A 228 5.29 13.08 -8.08
CA PHE A 228 3.99 13.34 -7.49
C PHE A 228 4.05 14.51 -6.52
N ILE A 229 3.10 15.42 -6.59
CA ILE A 229 2.98 16.55 -5.68
C ILE A 229 1.74 16.33 -4.82
N VAL A 230 1.93 15.97 -3.56
CA VAL A 230 0.87 15.71 -2.59
C VAL A 230 0.61 16.96 -1.75
N ARG A 231 -0.64 17.39 -1.68
CA ARG A 231 -1.10 18.49 -0.83
C ARG A 231 -2.11 17.94 0.16
N VAL A 232 -1.70 17.78 1.42
CA VAL A 232 -2.60 17.38 2.50
C VAL A 232 -3.35 18.60 3.01
N LEU A 233 -4.68 18.56 2.93
CA LEU A 233 -5.55 19.66 3.33
C LEU A 233 -6.22 19.39 4.67
N PHE A 234 -6.61 18.15 4.94
CA PHE A 234 -7.35 17.76 6.15
C PHE A 234 -6.91 16.39 6.66
N LYS A 235 -7.15 16.14 7.95
CA LYS A 235 -7.13 14.80 8.56
C LYS A 235 -8.50 14.51 9.17
N ARG A 236 -9.21 13.51 8.63
CA ARG A 236 -10.52 13.03 9.10
C ARG A 236 -10.60 11.52 8.93
N ASN A 237 -11.40 10.85 9.77
CA ASN A 237 -11.62 9.40 9.72
C ASN A 237 -10.32 8.57 9.78
N GLY A 238 -9.39 8.99 10.66
CA GLY A 238 -8.10 8.31 10.83
C GLY A 238 -7.13 8.46 9.65
N THR A 239 -7.44 9.26 8.63
CA THR A 239 -6.60 9.37 7.43
C THR A 239 -6.55 10.79 6.85
N TRP A 240 -5.74 10.99 5.81
CA TRP A 240 -5.53 12.30 5.17
C TRP A 240 -6.42 12.48 3.94
N GLN A 241 -6.80 13.73 3.68
CA GLN A 241 -7.52 14.16 2.48
C GLN A 241 -6.83 15.35 1.81
N GLY A 242 -6.90 15.42 0.49
CA GLY A 242 -6.21 16.47 -0.25
C GLY A 242 -6.16 16.25 -1.76
N THR A 243 -5.09 16.73 -2.39
CA THR A 243 -4.83 16.52 -3.82
C THR A 243 -3.47 15.90 -4.07
N ILE A 244 -3.38 15.08 -5.11
CA ILE A 244 -2.14 14.53 -5.63
C ILE A 244 -2.05 14.86 -7.12
N GLY A 245 -0.96 15.53 -7.50
CA GLY A 245 -0.65 15.87 -8.88
C GLY A 245 0.46 14.98 -9.43
N TRP A 246 0.29 14.44 -10.64
CA TRP A 246 1.34 13.77 -11.40
C TRP A 246 1.97 14.80 -12.35
N ARG A 247 3.19 15.20 -12.05
CA ARG A 247 3.86 16.34 -12.68
C ARG A 247 4.10 16.12 -14.17
N GLU A 248 4.59 14.94 -14.55
CA GLU A 248 4.99 14.60 -15.90
C GLU A 248 3.78 14.53 -16.85
N LYS A 249 2.63 14.07 -16.36
CA LYS A 249 1.37 14.06 -17.13
C LYS A 249 0.54 15.34 -16.98
N ARG A 250 0.92 16.26 -16.08
CA ARG A 250 0.18 17.50 -15.76
C ARG A 250 -1.27 17.24 -15.34
N ILE A 251 -1.52 16.14 -14.62
CA ILE A 251 -2.84 15.76 -14.13
C ILE A 251 -2.87 15.90 -12.61
N GLN A 252 -3.97 16.39 -12.06
CA GLN A 252 -4.20 16.45 -10.63
C GLN A 252 -5.55 15.82 -10.28
N VAL A 253 -5.56 14.99 -9.24
CA VAL A 253 -6.77 14.37 -8.70
C VAL A 253 -6.87 14.61 -7.20
N SER A 254 -8.09 14.55 -6.65
CA SER A 254 -8.29 14.54 -5.21
C SER A 254 -8.14 13.13 -4.65
N PHE A 255 -7.62 13.03 -3.42
CA PHE A 255 -7.58 11.78 -2.65
C PHE A 255 -8.36 11.97 -1.34
N ARG A 256 -8.91 10.87 -0.83
CA ARG A 256 -9.76 10.82 0.38
C ARG A 256 -9.13 10.04 1.52
N SER A 257 -8.05 9.32 1.22
CA SER A 257 -7.30 8.53 2.19
C SER A 257 -5.84 8.36 1.76
N PHE A 258 -5.02 7.92 2.70
CA PHE A 258 -3.67 7.45 2.41
C PHE A 258 -3.65 6.21 1.50
N LEU A 259 -4.65 5.33 1.61
CA LEU A 259 -4.81 4.18 0.71
C LEU A 259 -4.93 4.64 -0.75
N GLU A 260 -5.69 5.69 -1.03
CA GLU A 260 -5.79 6.24 -2.40
C GLU A 260 -4.47 6.81 -2.91
N ILE A 261 -3.64 7.41 -2.05
CA ILE A 261 -2.30 7.86 -2.45
C ILE A 261 -1.47 6.66 -2.93
N LEU A 262 -1.43 5.58 -2.14
CA LEU A 262 -0.68 4.36 -2.52
C LEU A 262 -1.20 3.76 -3.82
N LEU A 263 -2.52 3.66 -3.98
CA LEU A 263 -3.13 3.10 -5.19
C LEU A 263 -2.93 3.98 -6.42
N LEU A 264 -2.98 5.30 -6.29
CA LEU A 264 -2.77 6.25 -7.39
C LEU A 264 -1.30 6.26 -7.86
N ILE A 265 -0.35 6.24 -6.93
CA ILE A 265 1.07 6.12 -7.26
C ILE A 265 1.32 4.76 -7.93
N HIS A 266 0.81 3.68 -7.35
CA HIS A 266 0.90 2.35 -7.93
C HIS A 266 0.29 2.28 -9.34
N GLU A 267 -0.88 2.86 -9.56
CA GLU A 267 -1.51 2.95 -10.88
C GLU A 267 -0.61 3.67 -11.89
N ALA A 268 -0.09 4.84 -11.55
CA ALA A 268 0.73 5.64 -12.45
C ALA A 268 2.04 4.94 -12.82
N VAL A 269 2.66 4.27 -11.86
CA VAL A 269 3.90 3.50 -12.07
C VAL A 269 3.67 2.30 -12.99
N ASN A 270 2.57 1.56 -12.82
CA ASN A 270 2.26 0.39 -13.65
C ASN A 270 1.62 0.74 -15.02
N GLN A 271 1.01 1.92 -15.18
CA GLN A 271 0.42 2.35 -16.46
C GLN A 271 1.45 2.48 -17.59
N ARG A 272 2.73 2.69 -17.27
CA ARG A 272 3.79 2.78 -18.28
C ARG A 272 4.05 1.46 -18.99
N GLU A 273 3.94 0.31 -18.32
CA GLU A 273 4.19 -1.01 -18.91
C GLU A 273 3.16 -1.36 -20.01
N LEU A 274 1.89 -0.97 -19.83
CA LEU A 274 0.81 -1.18 -20.79
C LEU A 274 0.98 -0.36 -22.08
N CYS A 275 1.50 0.87 -21.99
CA CYS A 275 1.74 1.71 -23.17
C CYS A 275 2.92 1.21 -24.01
N PHE A 276 4.00 0.72 -23.39
CA PHE A 276 5.15 0.16 -24.10
C PHE A 276 4.81 -1.16 -24.82
N GLY A 277 3.92 -1.99 -24.25
CA GLY A 277 3.42 -3.20 -24.92
C GLY A 277 2.63 -2.89 -26.21
N ILE A 278 1.88 -1.80 -26.23
CA ILE A 278 1.07 -1.39 -27.41
C ILE A 278 1.97 -0.88 -28.56
N GLU A 279 3.04 -0.13 -28.26
CA GLU A 279 4.00 0.32 -29.29
C GLU A 279 4.82 -0.85 -29.88
N ALA A 280 5.12 -1.88 -29.08
CA ALA A 280 5.80 -3.08 -29.54
C ALA A 280 4.90 -3.98 -30.43
N ASP A 281 3.60 -4.07 -30.14
CA ASP A 281 2.67 -4.86 -30.96
C ASP A 281 2.26 -4.14 -32.25
N GLN A 282 2.21 -2.80 -32.24
CA GLN A 282 1.96 -2.02 -33.46
C GLN A 282 3.16 -2.06 -34.42
N SER A 283 4.39 -2.10 -33.92
CA SER A 283 5.59 -2.23 -34.78
C SER A 283 5.79 -3.63 -35.38
N ASN A 284 5.18 -4.67 -34.82
CA ASN A 284 5.20 -6.04 -35.37
C ASN A 284 4.04 -6.36 -36.32
N SER A 285 3.11 -5.43 -36.55
CA SER A 285 1.99 -5.59 -37.48
C SER A 285 2.18 -4.88 -38.82
N GLU A 286 3.33 -4.23 -39.03
CA GLU A 286 3.70 -3.53 -40.28
C GLU A 286 4.87 -4.19 -41.04
N ILE A 287 5.13 -5.49 -40.84
CA ILE A 287 6.11 -6.26 -41.64
C ILE A 287 5.45 -7.43 -42.37
#